data_AF-A0A6L8XYS0-F1
#
_entry.id   AF-A0A6L8XYS0-F1
#
_cell.length_a   1.000
_cell.length_b   1.000
_cell.length_c   1.000
_cell.angle_alpha   90.00
_cell.angle_beta   90.00
_cell.angle_gamma   90.00
#
_symmetry.space_group_name_H-M   'P 1'
#
loop_
_entity.id
_entity.type
_entity.pdbx_description
1 polymer ?
#
loop_
_entity_poly.entity_id
_entity_poly.type
_entity_poly.pdbx_seq_one_letter_code
_entity_poly.pdbx_strand_id
1 'polypeptide(L)'
;MRFAENNRISHRQLYRQMILALLAPFMLCVFGKGGMNGISAVAGMIFALILLGFYVIWLIRLTPSFEDPVKSAGAFAGRLIGIFFLIYVLMAGGYLLALLRRLVPVKLITGVSGRWIAFWAVLVCSVGTCKGVQRRGRMAEVSGGLLLGGIMIMMILCVPQAKMEYFMGEIRWEELTVRNVSQSFYGTLCAFSPVALLPFLLGNVEKYGSAGKTVAGGILTLGGILIGMELLLPAVLGYDRVAAESYPVLPLLAGADLPGNVLARFDILWMGFLLYSLLFAIGSLLYYGNQIIGKSHPGRGRFWLPALVFLISLLEEEGKGILDYFGWCLAYIFVPGILICQFYMFIRGKGHRRKQRKRAVGVVTGILSVSLFMSGCGAAVEPEKRMYPMALGVDASEEGICLTYGMPNLSESTGQGKEEEDGGSRVLQISGADFTRIEKMYDQSQEKLLDMGHLQVLVMGRTLVEDGRWRMVLDYLKQEIFVGEDLYVFEAEDAGEILNWHGEDNSSAGEYITGLIRNRMSGGNITAVTLRELFYEKYKEDKILRLPIVKIRNGSLEVEV
;
A
#
# COMPACT_ATOMS: atom_id res chain seq x y z
N MET A 1 22.44 36.96 -19.22
CA MET A 1 22.27 35.89 -20.24
C MET A 1 20.96 35.17 -19.98
N ARG A 2 19.95 35.32 -20.84
CA ARG A 2 18.72 34.51 -20.78
C ARG A 2 19.08 33.11 -21.30
N PHE A 3 19.26 32.14 -20.41
CA PHE A 3 19.34 30.75 -20.81
C PHE A 3 18.06 30.42 -21.58
N ALA A 4 18.18 30.15 -22.88
CA ALA A 4 17.07 29.65 -23.66
C ALA A 4 16.56 28.37 -22.98
N GLU A 5 15.32 28.37 -22.47
CA GLU A 5 14.66 27.19 -21.92
C GLU A 5 14.46 26.18 -23.05
N ASN A 6 15.52 25.42 -23.35
CA ASN A 6 15.47 24.36 -24.34
C ASN A 6 14.76 23.20 -23.67
N ASN A 7 13.42 23.17 -23.71
CA ASN A 7 12.45 22.25 -23.05
C ASN A 7 12.79 20.74 -23.18
N ARG A 8 13.97 20.36 -22.69
CA ARG A 8 14.60 19.06 -22.83
C ARG A 8 15.18 18.63 -21.50
N ILE A 9 15.22 17.32 -21.29
CA ILE A 9 15.77 16.68 -20.11
C ILE A 9 16.97 15.81 -20.48
N SER A 10 17.92 15.71 -19.55
CA SER A 10 19.11 14.86 -19.71
C SER A 10 18.77 13.38 -19.49
N HIS A 11 19.69 12.49 -19.89
CA HIS A 11 19.54 11.05 -19.63
C HIS A 11 19.49 10.75 -18.13
N ARG A 12 20.33 11.42 -17.32
CA ARG A 12 20.32 11.27 -15.86
C ARG A 12 18.95 11.65 -15.28
N GLN A 13 18.36 12.74 -15.76
CA GLN A 13 17.03 13.18 -15.32
C GLN A 13 15.95 12.17 -15.71
N LEU A 14 15.99 11.62 -16.93
CA LEU A 14 15.06 10.58 -17.38
C LEU A 14 15.12 9.33 -16.48
N TYR A 15 16.34 8.84 -16.18
CA TYR A 15 16.54 7.69 -15.29
C TYR A 15 15.94 7.93 -13.90
N ARG A 16 16.24 9.09 -13.29
CA ARG A 16 15.73 9.43 -11.95
C ARG A 16 14.21 9.63 -11.94
N GLN A 17 13.64 10.17 -13.01
CA GLN A 17 12.19 10.29 -13.16
C GLN A 17 11.49 8.93 -13.20
N MET A 18 12.06 7.95 -13.91
CA MET A 18 11.51 6.59 -13.94
C MET A 18 11.51 5.98 -12.55
N ILE A 19 12.62 6.10 -11.81
CA ILE A 19 12.70 5.60 -10.44
C ILE A 19 11.63 6.24 -9.56
N LEU A 20 11.58 7.57 -9.51
CA LEU A 20 10.62 8.29 -8.67
C LEU A 20 9.17 8.00 -9.01
N ALA A 21 8.85 7.81 -10.29
CA ALA A 21 7.48 7.61 -10.72
C ALA A 21 6.98 6.17 -10.53
N LEU A 22 7.87 5.17 -10.49
CA LEU A 22 7.49 3.76 -10.48
C LEU A 22 7.78 3.07 -9.15
N LEU A 23 8.70 3.58 -8.34
CA LEU A 23 9.13 2.88 -7.12
C LEU A 23 7.97 2.63 -6.13
N ALA A 24 7.25 3.66 -5.69
CA ALA A 24 6.14 3.45 -4.75
C ALA A 24 4.99 2.61 -5.33
N PRO A 25 4.50 2.85 -6.57
CA PRO A 25 3.52 1.96 -7.18
C PRO A 25 3.96 0.50 -7.22
N PHE A 26 5.24 0.24 -7.49
CA PHE A 26 5.79 -1.12 -7.54
C PHE A 26 5.79 -1.77 -6.17
N MET A 27 6.35 -1.07 -5.17
CA MET A 27 6.43 -1.57 -3.80
C MET A 27 5.04 -1.82 -3.18
N LEU A 28 4.06 -0.97 -3.50
CA LEU A 28 2.73 -1.07 -2.90
C LEU A 28 1.78 -2.01 -3.64
N CYS A 29 1.93 -2.21 -4.96
CA CYS A 29 0.89 -2.86 -5.76
C CYS A 29 1.31 -4.20 -6.38
N VAL A 30 2.59 -4.58 -6.35
CA VAL A 30 3.07 -5.82 -7.01
C VAL A 30 2.99 -7.02 -6.07
N PHE A 31 3.26 -6.81 -4.79
CA PHE A 31 3.37 -7.85 -3.76
C PHE A 31 2.06 -8.01 -3.00
N GLY A 32 1.85 -9.19 -2.39
CA GLY A 32 0.77 -9.40 -1.44
C GLY A 32 -0.38 -10.24 -1.96
N LYS A 33 -1.56 -10.07 -1.37
CA LYS A 33 -2.79 -10.80 -1.68
C LYS A 33 -3.22 -10.60 -3.13
N GLY A 34 -3.20 -11.68 -3.91
CA GLY A 34 -3.48 -11.64 -5.35
C GLY A 34 -2.36 -11.01 -6.19
N GLY A 35 -1.24 -10.66 -5.55
CA GLY A 35 -0.01 -10.20 -6.17
C GLY A 35 0.90 -11.36 -6.57
N MET A 36 2.11 -11.00 -6.98
CA MET A 36 3.16 -11.95 -7.32
C MET A 36 3.88 -12.36 -6.04
N ASN A 37 3.94 -13.66 -5.73
CA ASN A 37 4.65 -14.17 -4.55
C ASN A 37 5.52 -15.40 -4.90
N GLY A 38 6.72 -15.48 -4.29
CA GLY A 38 7.59 -16.66 -4.24
C GLY A 38 8.54 -16.84 -5.43
N ILE A 39 9.23 -17.99 -5.51
CA ILE A 39 10.26 -18.24 -6.54
C ILE A 39 9.69 -18.20 -7.96
N SER A 40 8.45 -18.64 -8.14
CA SER A 40 7.78 -18.57 -9.44
C SER A 40 7.59 -17.11 -9.90
N ALA A 41 7.40 -16.18 -8.96
CA ALA A 41 7.37 -14.75 -9.23
C ALA A 41 8.72 -14.23 -9.67
N VAL A 42 9.80 -14.58 -8.97
CA VAL A 42 11.18 -14.21 -9.34
C VAL A 42 11.51 -14.65 -10.77
N ALA A 43 11.21 -15.92 -11.12
CA ALA A 43 11.42 -16.42 -12.47
C ALA A 43 10.62 -15.64 -13.52
N GLY A 44 9.33 -15.39 -13.24
CA GLY A 44 8.45 -14.59 -14.11
C GLY A 44 8.96 -13.15 -14.31
N MET A 45 9.43 -12.49 -13.24
CA MET A 45 10.02 -11.15 -13.28
C MET A 45 11.27 -11.14 -14.17
N ILE A 46 12.18 -12.11 -14.03
CA ILE A 46 13.41 -12.19 -14.84
C ILE A 46 13.06 -12.28 -16.34
N PHE A 47 12.15 -13.17 -16.72
CA PHE A 47 11.71 -13.29 -18.12
C PHE A 47 11.04 -12.00 -18.63
N ALA A 48 10.24 -11.34 -17.79
CA ALA A 48 9.58 -10.09 -18.15
C ALA A 48 10.59 -8.95 -18.35
N LEU A 49 11.62 -8.85 -17.52
CA LEU A 49 12.68 -7.84 -17.65
C LEU A 49 13.49 -8.02 -18.93
N ILE A 50 13.75 -9.26 -19.35
CA ILE A 50 14.39 -9.55 -20.64
C ILE A 50 13.52 -9.03 -21.79
N LEU A 51 12.22 -9.35 -21.79
CA LEU A 51 11.29 -8.87 -22.82
C LEU A 51 11.17 -7.34 -22.81
N LEU A 52 11.09 -6.72 -21.62
CA LEU A 52 11.03 -5.27 -21.48
C LEU A 52 12.30 -4.59 -22.02
N GLY A 53 13.47 -5.22 -21.87
CA GLY A 53 14.72 -4.76 -22.51
C GLY A 53 14.60 -4.66 -24.04
N PHE A 54 14.03 -5.68 -24.69
CA PHE A 54 13.74 -5.63 -26.13
C PHE A 54 12.64 -4.61 -26.48
N TYR A 55 11.62 -4.49 -25.62
CA TYR A 55 10.54 -3.53 -25.80
C TYR A 55 11.03 -2.07 -25.79
N VAL A 56 12.09 -1.74 -25.05
CA VAL A 56 12.70 -0.39 -25.11
C VAL A 56 13.15 -0.05 -26.53
N ILE A 57 13.77 -1.00 -27.26
CA ILE A 57 14.21 -0.77 -28.65
C ILE A 57 13.00 -0.43 -29.54
N TRP A 58 11.88 -1.11 -29.31
CA TRP A 58 10.62 -0.85 -29.99
C TRP A 58 10.07 0.55 -29.68
N LEU A 59 10.06 0.95 -28.40
CA LEU A 59 9.62 2.28 -27.96
C LEU A 59 10.45 3.42 -28.55
N ILE A 60 11.79 3.30 -28.55
CA ILE A 60 12.67 4.31 -29.14
C ILE A 60 12.33 4.51 -30.63
N ARG A 61 12.09 3.42 -31.37
CA ARG A 61 11.71 3.48 -32.79
C ARG A 61 10.33 4.09 -33.03
N LEU A 62 9.43 3.97 -32.06
CA LEU A 62 8.07 4.52 -32.12
C LEU A 62 7.99 6.01 -31.78
N THR A 63 8.95 6.55 -31.02
CA THR A 63 8.98 7.95 -30.59
C THR A 63 8.56 8.95 -31.68
N PRO A 64 9.10 8.92 -32.92
CA PRO A 64 8.74 9.90 -33.94
C PRO A 64 7.26 9.83 -34.36
N SER A 65 6.63 8.66 -34.26
CA SER A 65 5.22 8.49 -34.60
C SER A 65 4.30 9.06 -33.52
N PHE A 66 4.76 9.07 -32.26
CA PHE A 66 4.05 9.60 -31.10
C PHE A 66 4.35 11.07 -30.81
N GLU A 67 5.27 11.71 -31.54
CA GLU A 67 5.46 13.17 -31.49
C GLU A 67 4.22 13.89 -32.00
N ASP A 68 3.69 13.47 -33.15
CA ASP A 68 2.42 13.94 -33.71
C ASP A 68 1.56 12.74 -34.16
N PRO A 69 0.76 12.14 -33.25
CA PRO A 69 -0.09 10.99 -33.56
C PRO A 69 -1.07 11.25 -34.70
N VAL A 70 -1.62 12.47 -34.77
CA VAL A 70 -2.57 12.92 -35.79
C VAL A 70 -1.93 12.95 -37.19
N LYS A 71 -0.69 13.41 -37.31
CA LYS A 71 0.03 13.43 -38.59
C LYS A 71 0.47 12.02 -39.02
N SER A 72 0.86 11.20 -38.06
CA SER A 72 1.42 9.87 -38.33
C SER A 72 0.36 8.82 -38.67
N ALA A 73 -0.81 8.85 -38.01
CA ALA A 73 -1.89 7.88 -38.20
C ALA A 73 -3.11 8.40 -38.98
N GLY A 74 -3.19 9.72 -39.19
CA GLY A 74 -4.37 10.42 -39.70
C GLY A 74 -5.25 10.97 -38.58
N ALA A 75 -6.07 11.98 -38.90
CA ALA A 75 -6.84 12.76 -37.92
C ALA A 75 -7.76 11.92 -37.02
N PHE A 76 -8.47 10.95 -37.59
CA PHE A 76 -9.39 10.10 -36.83
C PHE A 76 -8.64 9.10 -35.93
N ALA A 77 -7.75 8.29 -36.51
CA ALA A 77 -7.02 7.25 -35.78
C ALA A 77 -6.03 7.82 -34.75
N GLY A 78 -5.34 8.92 -35.07
CA GLY A 78 -4.44 9.60 -34.13
C GLY A 78 -5.17 10.15 -32.92
N ARG A 79 -6.38 10.71 -33.09
CA ARG A 79 -7.24 11.14 -31.97
C ARG A 79 -7.71 9.97 -31.14
N LEU A 80 -8.16 8.87 -31.76
CA LEU A 80 -8.64 7.68 -31.05
C LEU A 80 -7.52 7.07 -30.16
N ILE A 81 -6.30 6.97 -30.70
CA ILE A 81 -5.12 6.51 -29.94
C ILE A 81 -4.83 7.47 -28.79
N GLY A 82 -4.87 8.78 -29.03
CA GLY A 82 -4.73 9.78 -27.98
C GLY A 82 -5.76 9.63 -26.87
N ILE A 83 -7.03 9.42 -27.21
CA ILE A 83 -8.13 9.20 -26.25
C ILE A 83 -7.88 7.91 -25.44
N PHE A 84 -7.46 6.83 -26.10
CA PHE A 84 -7.16 5.56 -25.41
C PHE A 84 -6.06 5.72 -24.36
N PHE A 85 -4.92 6.33 -24.72
CA PHE A 85 -3.84 6.61 -23.76
C PHE A 85 -4.26 7.62 -22.67
N LEU A 86 -5.18 8.53 -23.00
CA LEU A 86 -5.72 9.48 -22.03
C LEU A 86 -6.60 8.79 -20.98
N ILE A 87 -7.47 7.86 -21.39
CA ILE A 87 -8.29 7.03 -20.48
C ILE A 87 -7.38 6.20 -19.58
N TYR A 88 -6.33 5.59 -20.15
CA TYR A 88 -5.32 4.87 -19.36
C TYR A 88 -4.68 5.76 -18.28
N VAL A 89 -4.24 6.96 -18.64
CA VAL A 89 -3.65 7.93 -17.70
C VAL A 89 -4.66 8.38 -16.63
N LEU A 90 -5.92 8.61 -17.00
CA LEU A 90 -6.98 8.99 -16.07
C LEU A 90 -7.26 7.89 -15.04
N MET A 91 -7.39 6.64 -15.49
CA MET A 91 -7.62 5.50 -14.60
C MET A 91 -6.40 5.20 -13.72
N ALA A 92 -5.19 5.19 -14.28
CA ALA A 92 -3.97 5.01 -13.50
C ALA A 92 -3.79 6.13 -12.47
N GLY A 93 -4.11 7.38 -12.84
CA GLY A 93 -4.04 8.53 -11.94
C GLY A 93 -5.05 8.41 -10.81
N GLY A 94 -6.28 8.04 -11.15
CA GLY A 94 -7.35 7.79 -10.17
C GLY A 94 -7.02 6.64 -9.23
N TYR A 95 -6.42 5.55 -9.75
CA TYR A 95 -5.96 4.41 -8.95
C TYR A 95 -4.90 4.82 -7.93
N LEU A 96 -3.82 5.49 -8.36
CA LEU A 96 -2.76 5.92 -7.43
C LEU A 96 -3.25 6.96 -6.42
N LEU A 97 -4.21 7.79 -6.81
CA LEU A 97 -4.82 8.76 -5.91
C LEU A 97 -5.77 8.10 -4.90
N ALA A 98 -6.52 7.08 -5.31
CA ALA A 98 -7.34 6.25 -4.41
C ALA A 98 -6.45 5.46 -3.44
N LEU A 99 -5.28 5.00 -3.91
CA LEU A 99 -4.28 4.36 -3.06
C LEU A 99 -3.78 5.34 -1.99
N LEU A 100 -3.43 6.57 -2.38
CA LEU A 100 -3.05 7.64 -1.44
C LEU A 100 -4.18 7.93 -0.43
N ARG A 101 -5.43 8.02 -0.91
CA ARG A 101 -6.63 8.23 -0.08
C ARG A 101 -6.81 7.13 0.97
N ARG A 102 -6.48 5.88 0.65
CA ARG A 102 -6.62 4.74 1.56
C ARG A 102 -5.43 4.63 2.53
N LEU A 103 -4.22 4.87 2.05
CA LEU A 103 -3.01 4.64 2.84
C LEU A 103 -2.71 5.76 3.86
N VAL A 104 -2.88 7.03 3.48
CA VAL A 104 -2.46 8.16 4.35
C VAL A 104 -3.29 8.28 5.62
N PRO A 105 -4.64 8.21 5.59
CA PRO A 105 -5.44 8.33 6.82
C PRO A 105 -5.19 7.20 7.81
N VAL A 106 -4.87 6.00 7.29
CA VAL A 106 -4.66 4.80 8.10
C VAL A 106 -3.25 4.79 8.72
N LYS A 107 -2.24 5.37 8.06
CA LYS A 107 -0.84 5.20 8.46
C LYS A 107 -0.12 6.48 8.91
N LEU A 108 -0.64 7.67 8.62
CA LEU A 108 0.11 8.93 8.84
C LEU A 108 -0.69 10.02 9.53
N ILE A 109 -1.95 10.22 9.14
CA ILE A 109 -2.78 11.32 9.65
C ILE A 109 -4.16 10.77 9.98
N THR A 110 -4.32 10.28 11.21
CA THR A 110 -5.62 9.88 11.74
C THR A 110 -6.50 11.12 11.91
N GLY A 111 -7.82 10.98 11.66
CA GLY A 111 -8.79 12.08 11.80
C GLY A 111 -8.99 12.98 10.57
N VAL A 112 -8.12 12.93 9.55
CA VAL A 112 -8.36 13.65 8.27
C VAL A 112 -9.01 12.73 7.26
N SER A 113 -10.16 13.15 6.70
CA SER A 113 -10.82 12.37 5.66
C SER A 113 -9.87 12.18 4.46
N GLY A 114 -9.75 10.95 3.96
CA GLY A 114 -8.90 10.68 2.80
C GLY A 114 -9.30 11.46 1.55
N ARG A 115 -10.55 11.93 1.44
CA ARG A 115 -11.02 12.81 0.35
C ARG A 115 -10.28 14.15 0.35
N TRP A 116 -10.07 14.75 1.52
CA TRP A 116 -9.29 15.98 1.66
C TRP A 116 -7.82 15.77 1.27
N ILE A 117 -7.25 14.62 1.64
CA ILE A 117 -5.87 14.28 1.27
C ILE A 117 -5.75 14.14 -0.25
N ALA A 118 -6.67 13.43 -0.88
CA ALA A 118 -6.71 13.30 -2.34
C ALA A 118 -6.89 14.66 -3.03
N PHE A 119 -7.74 15.53 -2.49
CA PHE A 119 -7.96 16.88 -3.02
C PHE A 119 -6.67 17.71 -3.02
N TRP A 120 -6.00 17.79 -1.87
CA TRP A 120 -4.74 18.52 -1.74
C TRP A 120 -3.63 17.91 -2.58
N ALA A 121 -3.55 16.57 -2.64
CA ALA A 121 -2.58 15.87 -3.47
C ALA A 121 -2.74 16.23 -4.96
N VAL A 122 -3.96 16.16 -5.50
CA VAL A 122 -4.23 16.54 -6.90
C VAL A 122 -3.92 18.01 -7.14
N LEU A 123 -4.27 18.90 -6.21
CA LEU A 123 -4.00 20.33 -6.33
C LEU A 123 -2.48 20.59 -6.42
N VAL A 124 -1.69 20.01 -5.52
CA VAL A 124 -0.23 20.13 -5.50
C VAL A 124 0.39 19.54 -6.78
N CYS A 125 -0.03 18.34 -7.18
CA CYS A 125 0.44 17.69 -8.40
C CYS A 125 0.07 18.50 -9.66
N SER A 126 -1.13 19.08 -9.71
CA SER A 126 -1.61 19.91 -10.84
C SER A 126 -0.77 21.19 -10.99
N VAL A 127 -0.48 21.89 -9.88
CA VAL A 127 0.39 23.08 -9.87
C VAL A 127 1.81 22.71 -10.32
N GLY A 128 2.34 21.57 -9.86
CA GLY A 128 3.65 21.06 -10.28
C GLY A 128 3.73 20.77 -11.78
N THR A 129 2.63 20.30 -12.38
CA THR A 129 2.54 19.96 -13.81
C THR A 129 2.62 21.19 -14.71
N CYS A 130 2.19 22.36 -14.24
CA CYS A 130 2.20 23.61 -15.00
C CYS A 130 3.60 24.17 -15.31
N LYS A 131 4.64 23.70 -14.62
CA LYS A 131 5.99 24.27 -14.67
C LYS A 131 6.93 23.65 -15.71
N GLY A 132 6.42 22.80 -16.61
CA GLY A 132 7.16 22.24 -17.75
C GLY A 132 8.09 21.06 -17.42
N VAL A 133 8.62 20.41 -18.48
CA VAL A 133 9.40 19.16 -18.36
C VAL A 133 10.72 19.33 -17.60
N GLN A 134 11.38 20.48 -17.78
CA GLN A 134 12.69 20.77 -17.19
C GLN A 134 12.65 20.85 -15.67
N ARG A 135 11.65 21.54 -15.10
CA ARG A 135 11.54 21.69 -13.64
C ARG A 135 11.23 20.34 -12.98
N ARG A 136 10.44 19.50 -13.63
CA ARG A 136 10.22 18.11 -13.22
C ARG A 136 11.50 17.28 -13.32
N GLY A 137 12.31 17.49 -14.37
CA GLY A 137 13.63 16.86 -14.52
C GLY A 137 14.58 17.21 -13.39
N ARG A 138 14.67 18.50 -13.03
CA ARG A 138 15.48 18.99 -11.89
C ARG A 138 15.01 18.46 -10.55
N MET A 139 13.69 18.45 -10.31
CA MET A 139 13.11 17.86 -9.10
C MET A 139 13.51 16.39 -8.98
N ALA A 140 13.46 15.64 -10.08
CA ALA A 140 13.86 14.24 -10.10
C ALA A 140 15.36 14.03 -9.93
N GLU A 141 16.20 14.92 -10.47
CA GLU A 141 17.65 14.84 -10.31
C GLU A 141 18.09 14.99 -8.86
N VAL A 142 17.47 15.92 -8.13
CA VAL A 142 17.77 16.18 -6.71
C VAL A 142 17.24 15.04 -5.82
N SER A 143 15.98 14.66 -6.00
CA SER A 143 15.30 13.74 -5.08
C SER A 143 15.45 12.25 -5.45
N GLY A 144 15.58 11.91 -6.72
CA GLY A 144 15.58 10.51 -7.17
C GLY A 144 16.87 9.76 -6.81
N GLY A 145 17.96 10.48 -6.56
CA GLY A 145 19.17 9.93 -5.96
C GLY A 145 18.95 9.55 -4.50
N LEU A 146 18.45 10.51 -3.73
CA LEU A 146 18.17 10.36 -2.31
C LEU A 146 17.15 9.26 -2.05
N LEU A 147 16.05 9.24 -2.80
CA LEU A 147 14.99 8.24 -2.64
C LEU A 147 15.48 6.83 -2.98
N LEU A 148 16.23 6.66 -4.08
CA LEU A 148 16.81 5.36 -4.43
C LEU A 148 17.79 4.89 -3.34
N GLY A 149 18.70 5.77 -2.91
CA GLY A 149 19.68 5.47 -1.87
C GLY A 149 19.00 5.12 -0.55
N GLY A 150 17.97 5.89 -0.16
CA GLY A 150 17.13 5.62 0.98
C GLY A 150 16.54 4.22 0.91
N ILE A 151 15.76 3.90 -0.13
CA ILE A 151 15.13 2.58 -0.25
C ILE A 151 16.15 1.44 -0.24
N MET A 152 17.29 1.59 -0.91
CA MET A 152 18.35 0.56 -0.91
C MET A 152 18.96 0.35 0.48
N ILE A 153 19.29 1.42 1.20
CA ILE A 153 19.79 1.34 2.58
C ILE A 153 18.78 0.61 3.45
N MET A 154 17.51 0.97 3.29
CA MET A 154 16.47 0.45 4.16
C MET A 154 16.18 -1.03 3.85
N MET A 155 16.24 -1.45 2.58
CA MET A 155 16.24 -2.88 2.21
C MET A 155 17.42 -3.63 2.85
N ILE A 156 18.63 -3.08 2.79
CA ILE A 156 19.83 -3.70 3.40
C ILE A 156 19.66 -3.84 4.91
N LEU A 157 19.07 -2.84 5.58
CA LEU A 157 18.82 -2.89 7.03
C LEU A 157 17.79 -3.94 7.43
N CYS A 158 16.93 -4.40 6.51
CA CYS A 158 16.01 -5.50 6.77
C CYS A 158 16.65 -6.88 6.60
N VAL A 159 17.81 -7.00 5.92
CA VAL A 159 18.48 -8.29 5.68
C VAL A 159 18.86 -9.03 6.97
N PRO A 160 19.41 -8.37 8.02
CA PRO A 160 19.70 -9.05 9.28
C PRO A 160 18.48 -9.64 10.01
N GLN A 161 17.27 -9.18 9.67
CA GLN A 161 16.02 -9.66 10.27
C GLN A 161 15.48 -10.90 9.54
N ALA A 162 16.04 -11.25 8.38
CA ALA A 162 15.64 -12.41 7.61
C ALA A 162 15.96 -13.70 8.37
N LYS A 163 14.96 -14.57 8.52
CA LYS A 163 15.13 -15.89 9.15
C LYS A 163 15.34 -16.95 8.08
N MET A 164 16.36 -17.79 8.26
CA MET A 164 16.68 -18.86 7.31
C MET A 164 15.54 -19.89 7.20
N GLU A 165 14.77 -20.09 8.27
CA GLU A 165 13.58 -20.95 8.28
C GLU A 165 12.47 -20.42 7.35
N TYR A 166 12.23 -19.10 7.36
CA TYR A 166 11.25 -18.46 6.47
C TYR A 166 11.73 -18.45 5.03
N PHE A 167 13.03 -18.26 4.82
CA PHE A 167 13.64 -18.35 3.49
C PHE A 167 13.51 -19.76 2.91
N MET A 168 13.73 -20.82 3.69
CA MET A 168 13.49 -22.20 3.22
C MET A 168 12.02 -22.46 2.92
N GLY A 169 11.11 -21.86 3.68
CA GLY A 169 9.67 -21.86 3.41
C GLY A 169 9.27 -21.11 2.13
N GLU A 170 10.08 -20.16 1.65
CA GLU A 170 9.91 -19.49 0.35
C GLU A 170 10.24 -20.43 -0.82
N ILE A 171 11.19 -21.35 -0.63
CA ILE A 171 11.63 -22.32 -1.63
C ILE A 171 10.65 -23.51 -1.73
N ARG A 172 9.37 -23.23 -1.95
CA ARG A 172 8.38 -24.25 -2.30
C ARG A 172 8.54 -24.59 -3.78
N TRP A 173 9.45 -25.50 -4.09
CA TRP A 173 9.65 -26.00 -5.46
C TRP A 173 8.37 -26.53 -6.11
N GLU A 174 7.41 -26.99 -5.30
CA GLU A 174 6.08 -27.43 -5.74
C GLU A 174 5.25 -26.30 -6.37
N GLU A 175 5.47 -25.04 -5.98
CA GLU A 175 4.78 -23.87 -6.53
C GLU A 175 5.45 -23.32 -7.80
N LEU A 176 6.61 -23.87 -8.20
CA LEU A 176 7.33 -23.52 -9.44
C LEU A 176 6.64 -24.11 -10.68
N THR A 177 5.38 -23.75 -10.88
CA THR A 177 4.55 -24.20 -11.99
C THR A 177 4.58 -23.20 -13.15
N VAL A 178 4.55 -23.70 -14.39
CA VAL A 178 4.49 -22.88 -15.62
C VAL A 178 3.34 -21.85 -15.58
N ARG A 179 2.22 -22.21 -14.96
CA ARG A 179 1.08 -21.32 -14.74
C ARG A 179 1.45 -20.11 -13.86
N ASN A 180 2.07 -20.33 -12.71
CA ASN A 180 2.43 -19.26 -11.78
C ASN A 180 3.53 -18.36 -12.35
N VAL A 181 4.51 -18.97 -13.04
CA VAL A 181 5.55 -18.23 -13.76
C VAL A 181 4.95 -17.36 -14.87
N SER A 182 3.99 -17.88 -15.64
CA SER A 182 3.35 -17.10 -16.72
C SER A 182 2.44 -15.99 -16.20
N GLN A 183 1.72 -16.20 -15.11
CA GLN A 183 0.95 -15.17 -14.41
C GLN A 183 1.86 -14.06 -13.88
N SER A 184 2.97 -14.43 -13.24
CA SER A 184 3.99 -13.53 -12.73
C SER A 184 4.69 -12.72 -13.83
N PHE A 185 5.03 -13.40 -14.93
CA PHE A 185 5.54 -12.76 -16.12
C PHE A 185 4.59 -11.69 -16.65
N TYR A 186 3.30 -12.02 -16.79
CA TYR A 186 2.29 -11.08 -17.28
C TYR A 186 2.01 -9.95 -16.29
N GLY A 187 1.96 -10.24 -14.99
CA GLY A 187 1.82 -9.26 -13.91
C GLY A 187 2.93 -8.23 -13.93
N THR A 188 4.18 -8.68 -14.14
CA THR A 188 5.34 -7.77 -14.28
C THR A 188 5.20 -6.86 -15.51
N LEU A 189 4.74 -7.39 -16.64
CA LEU A 189 4.48 -6.57 -17.83
C LEU A 189 3.39 -5.52 -17.57
N CYS A 190 2.35 -5.88 -16.80
CA CYS A 190 1.30 -4.96 -16.38
C CYS A 190 1.86 -3.85 -15.47
N ALA A 191 2.69 -4.20 -14.48
CA ALA A 191 3.34 -3.23 -13.60
C ALA A 191 4.20 -2.24 -14.40
N PHE A 192 4.97 -2.71 -15.38
CA PHE A 192 5.79 -1.86 -16.25
C PHE A 192 5.02 -1.17 -17.40
N SER A 193 3.70 -1.31 -17.49
CA SER A 193 2.89 -0.66 -18.52
C SER A 193 3.05 0.87 -18.61
N PRO A 194 3.35 1.66 -17.55
CA PRO A 194 3.59 3.10 -17.70
C PRO A 194 4.82 3.43 -18.56
N VAL A 195 5.77 2.50 -18.73
CA VAL A 195 6.90 2.66 -19.67
C VAL A 195 6.40 2.85 -21.10
N ALA A 196 5.21 2.35 -21.44
CA ALA A 196 4.57 2.57 -22.73
C ALA A 196 4.21 4.04 -23.02
N LEU A 197 4.20 4.91 -22.01
CA LEU A 197 3.99 6.35 -22.16
C LEU A 197 5.27 7.09 -22.58
N LEU A 198 6.45 6.47 -22.49
CA LEU A 198 7.72 7.09 -22.80
C LEU A 198 7.81 7.69 -24.22
N PRO A 199 7.24 7.11 -25.30
CA PRO A 199 7.25 7.73 -26.62
C PRO A 199 6.69 9.16 -26.63
N PHE A 200 5.76 9.51 -25.71
CA PHE A 200 5.26 10.87 -25.58
C PHE A 200 6.29 11.82 -24.94
N LEU A 201 7.16 11.34 -24.05
CA LEU A 201 8.20 12.11 -23.37
C LEU A 201 9.53 12.17 -24.14
N LEU A 202 9.91 11.10 -24.84
CA LEU A 202 11.25 10.91 -25.41
C LEU A 202 11.64 11.99 -26.43
N GLY A 203 10.69 12.61 -27.13
CA GLY A 203 10.98 13.78 -27.99
C GLY A 203 11.54 14.99 -27.24
N ASN A 204 11.33 15.06 -25.92
CA ASN A 204 11.88 16.07 -25.03
C ASN A 204 13.18 15.59 -24.34
N VAL A 205 13.81 14.50 -24.77
CA VAL A 205 15.06 14.01 -24.20
C VAL A 205 16.22 14.41 -25.11
N GLU A 206 17.31 14.88 -24.50
CA GLU A 206 18.54 15.16 -25.25
C GLU A 206 19.06 13.88 -25.91
N LYS A 207 19.27 13.92 -27.23
CA LYS A 207 19.73 12.76 -28.01
C LYS A 207 18.91 11.50 -27.71
N TYR A 208 17.59 11.56 -27.90
CA TYR A 208 16.69 10.45 -27.54
C TYR A 208 17.05 9.09 -28.19
N GLY A 209 17.75 9.08 -29.34
CA GLY A 209 18.24 7.85 -29.97
C GLY A 209 19.19 7.03 -29.09
N SER A 210 19.92 7.67 -28.17
CA SER A 210 20.78 6.98 -27.19
C SER A 210 20.12 6.81 -25.81
N ALA A 211 18.92 7.37 -25.60
CA ALA A 211 18.17 7.25 -24.34
C ALA A 211 17.70 5.81 -24.05
N GLY A 212 17.70 4.92 -25.06
CA GLY A 212 17.33 3.51 -24.87
C GLY A 212 18.16 2.80 -23.80
N LYS A 213 19.48 3.06 -23.72
CA LYS A 213 20.32 2.49 -22.65
C LYS A 213 19.90 2.96 -21.27
N THR A 214 19.51 4.23 -21.16
CA THR A 214 19.06 4.84 -19.92
C THR A 214 17.71 4.29 -19.46
N VAL A 215 16.76 4.12 -20.39
CA VAL A 215 15.46 3.52 -20.10
C VAL A 215 15.62 2.05 -19.69
N ALA A 216 16.44 1.28 -20.41
CA ALA A 216 16.75 -0.10 -20.04
C ALA A 216 17.42 -0.18 -18.66
N GLY A 217 18.38 0.70 -18.36
CA GLY A 217 19.00 0.80 -17.04
C GLY A 217 17.99 1.10 -15.94
N GLY A 218 17.02 1.99 -16.19
CA GLY A 218 15.91 2.29 -15.27
C GLY A 218 15.02 1.08 -15.00
N ILE A 219 14.65 0.34 -16.06
CA ILE A 219 13.88 -0.90 -15.95
C ILE A 219 14.65 -1.96 -15.15
N LEU A 220 15.95 -2.14 -15.41
CA LEU A 220 16.79 -3.09 -14.69
C LEU A 220 16.94 -2.71 -13.22
N THR A 221 17.12 -1.44 -12.89
CA THR A 221 17.19 -1.00 -11.48
C THR A 221 15.87 -1.26 -10.75
N LEU A 222 14.73 -0.87 -11.33
CA LEU A 222 13.42 -1.10 -10.73
C LEU A 222 13.08 -2.59 -10.64
N GLY A 223 13.42 -3.37 -11.66
CA GLY A 223 13.24 -4.82 -11.68
C GLY A 223 14.11 -5.53 -10.65
N GLY A 224 15.36 -5.09 -10.48
CA GLY A 224 16.26 -5.60 -9.44
C GLY A 224 15.75 -5.30 -8.02
N ILE A 225 15.20 -4.11 -7.79
CA ILE A 225 14.54 -3.75 -6.52
C ILE A 225 13.32 -4.63 -6.29
N LEU A 226 12.48 -4.83 -7.31
CA LEU A 226 11.31 -5.70 -7.23
C LEU A 226 11.69 -7.14 -6.86
N ILE A 227 12.67 -7.72 -7.55
CA ILE A 227 13.17 -9.07 -7.23
C ILE A 227 13.78 -9.11 -5.83
N GLY A 228 14.55 -8.09 -5.44
CA GLY A 228 15.12 -8.02 -4.10
C GLY A 228 14.06 -7.97 -3.00
N MET A 229 12.97 -7.24 -3.23
CA MET A 229 11.83 -7.17 -2.31
C MET A 229 11.00 -8.44 -2.29
N GLU A 230 10.83 -9.09 -3.45
CA GLU A 230 10.17 -10.39 -3.57
C GLU A 230 10.84 -11.45 -2.70
N LEU A 231 12.17 -11.44 -2.63
CA LEU A 231 12.94 -12.35 -1.77
C LEU A 231 12.93 -11.88 -0.31
N LEU A 232 12.95 -10.57 -0.07
CA LEU A 232 13.10 -10.02 1.27
C LEU A 232 11.80 -10.12 2.08
N LEU A 233 10.63 -9.90 1.45
CA LEU A 233 9.34 -9.92 2.14
C LEU A 233 9.04 -11.28 2.79
N PRO A 234 9.11 -12.43 2.09
CA PRO A 234 8.91 -13.74 2.70
C PRO A 234 10.01 -14.09 3.70
N ALA A 235 11.26 -13.71 3.43
CA ALA A 235 12.38 -13.99 4.33
C ALA A 235 12.24 -13.32 5.70
N VAL A 236 11.59 -12.15 5.77
CA VAL A 236 11.35 -11.42 7.04
C VAL A 236 9.97 -11.75 7.64
N LEU A 237 8.90 -11.80 6.83
CA LEU A 237 7.52 -11.90 7.31
C LEU A 237 6.95 -13.33 7.29
N GLY A 238 7.55 -14.24 6.52
CA GLY A 238 6.99 -15.56 6.19
C GLY A 238 6.07 -15.53 4.96
N TYR A 239 6.13 -16.59 4.13
CA TYR A 239 5.43 -16.66 2.85
C TYR A 239 3.91 -16.52 2.96
N ASP A 240 3.28 -17.28 3.86
CA ASP A 240 1.82 -17.29 4.03
C ASP A 240 1.29 -15.92 4.48
N ARG A 241 2.07 -15.20 5.30
CA ARG A 241 1.74 -13.84 5.72
C ARG A 241 1.79 -12.86 4.56
N VAL A 242 2.84 -12.92 3.74
CA VAL A 242 2.94 -12.08 2.55
C VAL A 242 1.76 -12.33 1.61
N ALA A 243 1.38 -13.59 1.40
CA ALA A 243 0.25 -13.95 0.55
C ALA A 243 -1.12 -13.49 1.10
N ALA A 244 -1.26 -13.33 2.42
CA ALA A 244 -2.49 -12.86 3.06
C ALA A 244 -2.63 -11.33 3.08
N GLU A 245 -1.52 -10.61 3.12
CA GLU A 245 -1.48 -9.15 3.28
C GLU A 245 -1.71 -8.38 1.97
N SER A 246 -2.53 -7.33 2.00
CA SER A 246 -2.77 -6.53 0.78
C SER A 246 -1.61 -5.59 0.44
N TYR A 247 -0.85 -5.16 1.46
CA TYR A 247 0.29 -4.25 1.31
C TYR A 247 1.46 -4.73 2.19
N PRO A 248 2.10 -5.87 1.88
CA PRO A 248 3.08 -6.52 2.76
C PRO A 248 4.34 -5.67 3.00
N VAL A 249 4.61 -4.70 2.11
CA VAL A 249 5.67 -3.73 2.31
C VAL A 249 5.42 -2.86 3.54
N LEU A 250 4.17 -2.61 3.97
CA LEU A 250 3.88 -1.76 5.13
C LEU A 250 4.19 -2.44 6.47
N PRO A 251 3.75 -3.69 6.74
CA PRO A 251 4.19 -4.44 7.93
C PRO A 251 5.70 -4.61 8.01
N LEU A 252 6.40 -4.75 6.87
CA LEU A 252 7.87 -4.76 6.84
C LEU A 252 8.46 -3.46 7.43
N LEU A 253 7.77 -2.31 7.30
CA LEU A 253 8.22 -1.03 7.85
C LEU A 253 8.08 -0.95 9.37
N ALA A 254 7.04 -1.56 9.90
CA ALA A 254 6.72 -1.56 11.33
C ALA A 254 7.53 -2.61 12.11
N GLY A 255 8.09 -3.61 11.44
CA GLY A 255 8.88 -4.69 12.06
C GLY A 255 10.38 -4.45 12.14
N ALA A 256 10.89 -3.35 11.59
CA ALA A 256 12.33 -3.09 11.52
C ALA A 256 12.91 -2.55 12.85
N ASP A 257 12.97 -3.39 13.88
CA ASP A 257 13.61 -3.05 15.16
C ASP A 257 15.13 -3.10 15.03
N LEU A 258 15.75 -1.92 14.87
CA LEU A 258 17.21 -1.78 14.95
C LEU A 258 17.67 -1.79 16.42
N PRO A 259 18.76 -2.50 16.75
CA PRO A 259 19.29 -2.51 18.12
C PRO A 259 19.69 -1.10 18.55
N GLY A 260 19.13 -0.65 19.68
CA GLY A 260 19.51 0.62 20.32
C GLY A 260 18.46 1.74 20.32
N ASN A 261 17.25 1.53 19.78
CA ASN A 261 16.13 2.49 19.86
C ASN A 261 16.45 3.92 19.34
N VAL A 262 17.54 4.09 18.58
CA VAL A 262 18.08 5.39 18.12
C VAL A 262 17.17 6.04 17.05
N LEU A 263 16.31 5.24 16.40
CA LEU A 263 15.34 5.66 15.40
C LEU A 263 14.01 4.91 15.58
N ALA A 264 13.31 5.15 16.69
CA ALA A 264 12.00 4.55 17.01
C ALA A 264 10.86 4.81 15.99
N ARG A 265 11.15 5.45 14.84
CA ARG A 265 10.20 5.88 13.80
C ARG A 265 10.77 5.76 12.37
N PHE A 266 11.46 4.66 12.09
CA PHE A 266 12.04 4.36 10.77
C PHE A 266 10.96 4.18 9.68
N ASP A 267 9.80 3.67 10.09
CA ASP A 267 8.55 3.60 9.33
C ASP A 267 8.11 4.96 8.75
N ILE A 268 8.25 6.06 9.50
CA ILE A 268 7.89 7.41 9.05
C ILE A 268 8.78 7.87 7.89
N LEU A 269 10.09 7.60 7.96
CA LEU A 269 11.02 7.95 6.89
C LEU A 269 10.74 7.14 5.62
N TRP A 270 10.51 5.83 5.76
CA TRP A 270 10.15 4.99 4.62
C TRP A 270 8.83 5.43 3.99
N MET A 271 7.80 5.66 4.81
CA MET A 271 6.51 6.16 4.36
C MET A 271 6.64 7.51 3.67
N GLY A 272 7.48 8.41 4.19
CA GLY A 272 7.82 9.68 3.55
C GLY A 272 8.37 9.50 2.13
N PHE A 273 9.29 8.56 1.92
CA PHE A 273 9.79 8.23 0.58
C PHE A 273 8.71 7.64 -0.33
N LEU A 274 7.91 6.70 0.18
CA LEU A 274 6.81 6.11 -0.61
C LEU A 274 5.77 7.15 -1.02
N LEU A 275 5.34 8.02 -0.10
CA LEU A 275 4.39 9.09 -0.40
C LEU A 275 4.96 10.08 -1.41
N TYR A 276 6.22 10.47 -1.25
CA TYR A 276 6.86 11.37 -2.20
C TYR A 276 6.90 10.77 -3.60
N SER A 277 7.27 9.49 -3.74
CA SER A 277 7.24 8.77 -5.01
C SER A 277 5.81 8.64 -5.56
N LEU A 278 4.81 8.39 -4.72
CA LEU A 278 3.40 8.28 -5.13
C LEU A 278 2.86 9.63 -5.65
N LEU A 279 3.13 10.74 -4.96
CA LEU A 279 2.79 12.09 -5.43
C LEU A 279 3.53 12.44 -6.73
N PHE A 280 4.79 12.03 -6.86
CA PHE A 280 5.55 12.21 -8.09
C PHE A 280 4.98 11.38 -9.25
N ALA A 281 4.48 10.17 -8.97
CA ALA A 281 3.81 9.30 -9.94
C ALA A 281 2.49 9.91 -10.43
N ILE A 282 1.63 10.38 -9.51
CA ILE A 282 0.38 11.08 -9.85
C ILE A 282 0.67 12.33 -10.70
N GLY A 283 1.66 13.15 -10.29
CA GLY A 283 2.11 14.30 -11.08
C GLY A 283 2.68 13.91 -12.46
N SER A 284 3.30 12.73 -12.57
CA SER A 284 3.76 12.19 -13.86
C SER A 284 2.60 11.87 -14.77
N LEU A 285 1.56 11.20 -14.26
CA LEU A 285 0.37 10.87 -15.04
C LEU A 285 -0.36 12.14 -15.50
N LEU A 286 -0.55 13.14 -14.64
CA LEU A 286 -1.13 14.43 -15.05
C LEU A 286 -0.31 15.14 -16.14
N TYR A 287 1.02 15.04 -16.06
CA TYR A 287 1.90 15.57 -17.10
C TYR A 287 1.77 14.81 -18.43
N TYR A 288 1.79 13.48 -18.40
CA TYR A 288 1.61 12.66 -19.60
C TYR A 288 0.23 12.91 -20.22
N GLY A 289 -0.83 13.02 -19.41
CA GLY A 289 -2.17 13.36 -19.89
C GLY A 289 -2.20 14.70 -20.63
N ASN A 290 -1.59 15.75 -20.06
CA ASN A 290 -1.45 17.05 -20.73
C ASN A 290 -0.64 16.97 -22.03
N GLN A 291 0.43 16.17 -22.08
CA GLN A 291 1.18 15.95 -23.32
C GLN A 291 0.36 15.22 -24.40
N ILE A 292 -0.38 14.18 -24.02
CA ILE A 292 -1.23 13.41 -24.94
C ILE A 292 -2.31 14.31 -25.54
N ILE A 293 -2.92 15.16 -24.72
CA ILE A 293 -3.91 16.15 -25.17
C ILE A 293 -3.27 17.19 -26.11
N GLY A 294 -2.09 17.70 -25.77
CA GLY A 294 -1.37 18.65 -26.63
C GLY A 294 -1.04 18.08 -28.01
N LYS A 295 -0.61 16.81 -28.07
CA LYS A 295 -0.16 16.14 -29.30
C LYS A 295 -1.28 15.52 -30.15
N SER A 296 -2.37 15.10 -29.51
CA SER A 296 -3.47 14.40 -30.19
C SER A 296 -4.65 15.33 -30.53
N HIS A 297 -4.61 16.59 -30.10
CA HIS A 297 -5.64 17.62 -30.32
C HIS A 297 -7.10 17.28 -29.92
N PRO A 298 -7.41 16.56 -28.82
CA PRO A 298 -8.79 16.38 -28.38
C PRO A 298 -9.37 17.62 -27.66
N GLY A 299 -8.54 18.61 -27.26
CA GLY A 299 -9.00 19.84 -26.60
C GLY A 299 -7.93 20.54 -25.73
N ARG A 300 -8.34 21.44 -24.82
CA ARG A 300 -7.46 22.04 -23.79
C ARG A 300 -7.66 21.31 -22.45
N GLY A 301 -6.65 20.52 -22.05
CA GLY A 301 -6.67 19.58 -20.90
C GLY A 301 -6.61 20.14 -19.49
N ARG A 302 -6.37 21.45 -19.36
CA ARG A 302 -5.58 22.00 -18.24
C ARG A 302 -6.19 21.79 -16.84
N PHE A 303 -7.50 21.95 -16.70
CA PHE A 303 -8.18 21.90 -15.40
C PHE A 303 -9.11 20.69 -15.26
N TRP A 304 -9.68 20.21 -16.38
CA TRP A 304 -10.58 19.06 -16.33
C TRP A 304 -9.84 17.73 -16.14
N LEU A 305 -8.57 17.60 -16.58
CA LEU A 305 -7.79 16.37 -16.39
C LEU A 305 -7.55 16.07 -14.90
N PRO A 306 -7.00 16.99 -14.08
CA PRO A 306 -6.90 16.78 -12.63
C PRO A 306 -8.26 16.55 -11.96
N ALA A 307 -9.30 17.27 -12.38
CA ALA A 307 -10.65 17.10 -11.84
C ALA A 307 -11.21 15.70 -12.11
N LEU A 308 -11.04 15.15 -13.32
CA LEU A 308 -11.45 13.78 -13.62
C LEU A 308 -10.64 12.75 -12.85
N VAL A 309 -9.32 12.93 -12.71
CA VAL A 309 -8.49 12.04 -11.87
C VAL A 309 -8.99 12.02 -10.42
N PHE A 310 -9.32 13.19 -9.87
CA PHE A 310 -9.91 13.30 -8.54
C PHE A 310 -11.27 12.60 -8.46
N LEU A 311 -12.19 12.88 -9.39
CA LEU A 311 -13.51 12.25 -9.44
C LEU A 311 -13.39 10.72 -9.52
N ILE A 312 -12.55 10.20 -10.42
CA ILE A 312 -12.31 8.76 -10.58
C ILE A 312 -11.80 8.13 -9.28
N SER A 313 -10.96 8.82 -8.50
CA SER A 313 -10.46 8.30 -7.21
C SER A 313 -11.52 8.22 -6.11
N LEU A 314 -12.63 8.95 -6.28
CA LEU A 314 -13.77 8.98 -5.38
C LEU A 314 -14.89 8.01 -5.78
N LEU A 315 -14.83 7.46 -6.99
CA LEU A 315 -15.79 6.46 -7.46
C LEU A 315 -15.57 5.16 -6.68
N GLU A 316 -16.48 4.91 -5.73
CA GLU A 316 -16.66 3.65 -5.03
C GLU A 316 -18.13 3.25 -5.25
N GLU A 317 -18.36 2.13 -5.93
CA GLU A 317 -19.69 1.55 -6.11
C GLU A 317 -19.75 0.23 -5.33
N GLU A 318 -20.76 0.05 -4.48
CA GLU A 318 -20.96 -1.18 -3.67
C GLU A 318 -19.73 -1.61 -2.83
N GLY A 319 -18.95 -0.65 -2.33
CA GLY A 319 -17.72 -0.93 -1.59
C GLY A 319 -16.54 -1.39 -2.46
N LYS A 320 -16.72 -1.47 -3.78
CA LYS A 320 -15.67 -1.74 -4.76
C LYS A 320 -15.28 -0.44 -5.46
N GLY A 321 -14.01 -0.09 -5.35
CA GLY A 321 -13.46 1.14 -5.92
C GLY A 321 -12.52 0.85 -7.08
N ILE A 322 -11.90 1.90 -7.59
CA ILE A 322 -10.86 1.78 -8.63
C ILE A 322 -9.71 0.85 -8.24
N LEU A 323 -9.47 0.64 -6.95
CA LEU A 323 -8.47 -0.28 -6.45
C LEU A 323 -8.75 -1.74 -6.86
N ASP A 324 -10.02 -2.13 -7.02
CA ASP A 324 -10.42 -3.52 -7.26
C ASP A 324 -10.47 -3.86 -8.76
N TYR A 325 -10.99 -2.96 -9.59
CA TYR A 325 -11.18 -3.24 -11.02
C TYR A 325 -10.01 -2.78 -11.90
N PHE A 326 -9.19 -1.81 -11.46
CA PHE A 326 -8.13 -1.27 -12.32
C PHE A 326 -7.10 -2.34 -12.70
N GLY A 327 -6.73 -3.24 -11.79
CA GLY A 327 -5.80 -4.34 -12.10
C GLY A 327 -6.29 -5.23 -13.25
N TRP A 328 -7.59 -5.55 -13.25
CA TRP A 328 -8.23 -6.29 -14.33
C TRP A 328 -8.28 -5.49 -15.64
N CYS A 329 -8.71 -4.22 -15.60
CA CYS A 329 -8.69 -3.35 -16.77
C CYS A 329 -7.29 -3.19 -17.36
N LEU A 330 -6.28 -3.07 -16.49
CA LEU A 330 -4.88 -2.97 -16.87
C LEU A 330 -4.43 -4.21 -17.64
N ALA A 331 -4.70 -5.38 -17.06
CA ALA A 331 -4.32 -6.67 -17.62
C ALA A 331 -5.03 -6.98 -18.94
N TYR A 332 -6.34 -6.78 -19.05
CA TYR A 332 -7.09 -7.28 -20.21
C TYR A 332 -7.41 -6.22 -21.27
N ILE A 333 -7.45 -4.94 -20.89
CA ILE A 333 -7.84 -3.85 -21.79
C ILE A 333 -6.62 -3.00 -22.16
N PHE A 334 -5.92 -2.47 -21.16
CA PHE A 334 -4.88 -1.48 -21.42
C PHE A 334 -3.61 -2.08 -21.99
N VAL A 335 -3.03 -3.12 -21.39
CA VAL A 335 -1.78 -3.71 -21.90
C VAL A 335 -1.93 -4.21 -23.34
N PRO A 336 -2.96 -5.02 -23.69
CA PRO A 336 -3.18 -5.43 -25.08
C PRO A 336 -3.48 -4.23 -26.00
N GLY A 337 -4.34 -3.30 -25.56
CA GLY A 337 -4.71 -2.12 -26.34
C GLY A 337 -3.52 -1.18 -26.62
N ILE A 338 -2.61 -1.01 -25.66
CA ILE A 338 -1.36 -0.26 -25.81
C ILE A 338 -0.50 -0.89 -26.91
N LEU A 339 -0.32 -2.22 -26.87
CA LEU A 339 0.47 -2.94 -27.88
C LEU A 339 -0.16 -2.83 -29.27
N ILE A 340 -1.49 -2.94 -29.37
CA ILE A 340 -2.23 -2.76 -30.63
C ILE A 340 -2.04 -1.33 -31.17
N CYS A 341 -2.22 -0.32 -30.33
CA CYS A 341 -2.03 1.09 -30.71
C CYS A 341 -0.60 1.33 -31.20
N GLN A 342 0.40 0.83 -30.47
CA GLN A 342 1.81 0.95 -30.83
C GLN A 342 2.15 0.23 -32.12
N PHE A 343 1.64 -0.99 -32.33
CA PHE A 343 1.84 -1.75 -33.56
C PHE A 343 1.20 -1.07 -34.76
N TYR A 344 -0.01 -0.54 -34.60
CA TYR A 344 -0.67 0.26 -35.63
C TYR A 344 0.16 1.50 -36.00
N MET A 345 0.67 2.23 -35.00
CA MET A 345 1.56 3.37 -35.20
C MET A 345 2.88 2.98 -35.87
N PHE A 346 3.42 1.80 -35.57
CA PHE A 346 4.62 1.28 -36.23
C PHE A 346 4.40 1.03 -37.73
N ILE A 347 3.25 0.48 -38.11
CA ILE A 347 2.90 0.21 -39.51
C ILE A 347 2.60 1.52 -40.26
N ARG A 348 1.80 2.42 -39.67
CA ARG A 348 1.39 3.68 -40.32
C ARG A 348 2.44 4.78 -40.27
N GLY A 349 3.26 4.86 -39.23
CA GLY A 349 4.45 5.72 -39.20
C GLY A 349 5.44 5.35 -40.31
N LYS A 350 5.48 4.08 -40.72
CA LYS A 350 6.17 3.64 -41.95
C LYS A 350 5.44 4.00 -43.23
N GLY A 351 4.15 4.34 -43.20
CA GLY A 351 3.33 4.82 -44.32
C GLY A 351 3.90 6.06 -45.00
N HIS A 352 4.39 7.03 -44.23
CA HIS A 352 5.12 8.20 -44.76
C HIS A 352 6.54 7.84 -45.26
N ARG A 353 7.13 6.75 -44.76
CA ARG A 353 8.39 6.16 -45.27
C ARG A 353 8.16 5.09 -46.36
N ARG A 354 6.92 4.87 -46.78
CA ARG A 354 6.51 3.78 -47.68
C ARG A 354 6.59 4.14 -49.17
N LYS A 355 7.36 5.18 -49.53
CA LYS A 355 7.98 5.23 -50.87
C LYS A 355 9.15 4.25 -51.00
N GLN A 356 9.60 3.59 -49.91
CA GLN A 356 10.83 2.78 -49.97
C GLN A 356 10.82 1.37 -49.37
N ARG A 357 9.69 0.79 -48.95
CA ARG A 357 9.70 -0.67 -48.69
C ARG A 357 8.30 -1.29 -48.63
N LYS A 358 7.91 -1.85 -49.77
CA LYS A 358 6.90 -2.91 -49.86
C LYS A 358 7.46 -4.18 -49.20
N ARG A 359 6.67 -4.86 -48.37
CA ARG A 359 6.44 -6.33 -48.30
C ARG A 359 5.93 -6.75 -46.91
N ALA A 360 4.99 -7.72 -46.94
CA ALA A 360 4.27 -8.42 -45.85
C ALA A 360 3.32 -7.54 -45.02
N VAL A 361 1.97 -7.54 -45.09
CA VAL A 361 0.93 -8.60 -45.25
C VAL A 361 1.16 -9.74 -44.26
N GLY A 362 0.32 -10.03 -43.28
CA GLY A 362 -0.99 -9.48 -42.85
C GLY A 362 -1.71 -10.53 -41.98
N VAL A 363 -2.86 -10.12 -41.42
CA VAL A 363 -3.93 -10.98 -40.84
C VAL A 363 -3.57 -11.59 -39.45
N VAL A 364 -4.38 -11.57 -38.38
CA VAL A 364 -5.85 -11.53 -38.19
C VAL A 364 -6.19 -10.74 -36.90
N THR A 365 -7.30 -9.99 -36.93
CA THR A 365 -7.97 -9.36 -35.77
C THR A 365 -9.48 -9.59 -35.89
N GLY A 366 -10.18 -9.65 -34.76
CA GLY A 366 -11.64 -9.48 -34.61
C GLY A 366 -12.35 -10.78 -34.23
N ILE A 367 -13.14 -10.86 -33.16
CA ILE A 367 -14.40 -10.10 -32.89
C ILE A 367 -14.74 -10.28 -31.38
N LEU A 368 -14.85 -9.20 -30.57
CA LEU A 368 -16.09 -8.47 -30.12
C LEU A 368 -16.61 -9.02 -28.76
N SER A 369 -16.53 -8.38 -27.59
CA SER A 369 -17.07 -7.11 -27.02
C SER A 369 -18.58 -7.06 -26.77
N VAL A 370 -18.97 -6.35 -25.67
CA VAL A 370 -20.32 -5.82 -25.25
C VAL A 370 -20.84 -6.55 -23.98
N SER A 371 -21.29 -5.97 -22.84
CA SER A 371 -21.75 -4.61 -22.41
C SER A 371 -21.82 -4.47 -20.86
N LEU A 372 -21.83 -3.21 -20.37
CA LEU A 372 -22.03 -2.66 -19.00
C LEU A 372 -23.46 -2.82 -18.41
N PHE A 373 -23.64 -2.68 -17.06
CA PHE A 373 -24.24 -1.50 -16.34
C PHE A 373 -24.79 -1.76 -14.89
N MET A 374 -24.59 -0.76 -13.96
CA MET A 374 -25.47 -0.22 -12.86
C MET A 374 -25.16 -0.40 -11.33
N SER A 375 -24.69 0.70 -10.69
CA SER A 375 -25.20 1.54 -9.55
C SER A 375 -25.34 1.08 -8.07
N GLY A 376 -24.93 1.96 -7.12
CA GLY A 376 -25.45 2.02 -5.73
C GLY A 376 -24.83 3.12 -4.82
N CYS A 377 -25.66 3.89 -4.09
CA CYS A 377 -25.33 5.05 -3.22
C CYS A 377 -25.21 4.69 -1.71
N GLY A 378 -24.51 5.52 -0.91
CA GLY A 378 -24.61 5.51 0.56
C GLY A 378 -23.78 6.59 1.28
N ALA A 379 -24.41 7.36 2.17
CA ALA A 379 -23.90 8.57 2.80
C ALA A 379 -22.96 8.33 4.01
N ALA A 380 -22.09 9.31 4.29
CA ALA A 380 -21.08 9.28 5.35
C ALA A 380 -21.43 10.25 6.49
N VAL A 381 -21.04 9.91 7.72
CA VAL A 381 -21.27 10.67 8.96
C VAL A 381 -19.92 11.05 9.61
N GLU A 382 -19.93 12.16 10.36
CA GLU A 382 -18.81 13.02 10.76
C GLU A 382 -18.07 12.64 12.07
N PRO A 383 -16.87 13.20 12.31
CA PRO A 383 -15.83 12.64 13.20
C PRO A 383 -15.88 12.99 14.70
N GLU A 384 -16.88 13.74 15.19
CA GLU A 384 -16.86 14.32 16.55
C GLU A 384 -17.30 13.34 17.67
N LYS A 385 -17.50 12.07 17.31
CA LYS A 385 -18.12 11.03 18.14
C LYS A 385 -17.21 9.82 18.34
N ARG A 386 -16.00 9.94 18.91
CA ARG A 386 -15.09 8.77 19.10
C ARG A 386 -14.49 8.64 20.53
N MET A 387 -14.21 7.41 20.97
CA MET A 387 -13.62 7.00 22.27
C MET A 387 -12.43 6.05 22.09
N TYR A 388 -11.39 6.15 22.94
CA TYR A 388 -10.10 5.46 22.79
C TYR A 388 -9.74 4.55 23.99
N PRO A 389 -10.04 3.23 23.96
CA PRO A 389 -9.59 2.28 24.99
C PRO A 389 -8.08 1.96 24.91
N MET A 390 -7.46 1.69 26.07
CA MET A 390 -6.04 1.31 26.20
C MET A 390 -5.82 -0.16 26.59
N ALA A 391 -6.81 -0.82 27.19
CA ALA A 391 -6.75 -2.24 27.52
C ALA A 391 -8.07 -2.95 27.17
N LEU A 392 -7.99 -4.20 26.71
CA LEU A 392 -9.14 -5.03 26.37
C LEU A 392 -9.09 -6.35 27.12
N GLY A 393 -10.17 -6.65 27.83
CA GLY A 393 -10.40 -7.90 28.55
C GLY A 393 -11.51 -8.64 27.85
N VAL A 394 -11.32 -9.93 27.64
CA VAL A 394 -12.33 -10.79 27.03
C VAL A 394 -12.56 -11.99 27.92
N ASP A 395 -13.78 -12.18 28.40
CA ASP A 395 -14.19 -13.30 29.26
C ASP A 395 -15.36 -14.08 28.66
N ALA A 396 -15.54 -15.32 29.12
CA ALA A 396 -16.74 -16.10 28.85
C ALA A 396 -17.87 -15.65 29.78
N SER A 397 -19.07 -15.43 29.24
CA SER A 397 -20.27 -15.06 30.00
C SER A 397 -21.43 -16.02 29.70
N GLU A 398 -22.45 -16.07 30.56
CA GLU A 398 -23.68 -16.87 30.34
C GLU A 398 -24.40 -16.50 29.03
N GLU A 399 -24.21 -15.27 28.55
CA GLU A 399 -24.75 -14.79 27.26
C GLU A 399 -23.83 -15.04 26.06
N GLY A 400 -22.60 -15.58 26.25
CA GLY A 400 -21.62 -15.84 25.20
C GLY A 400 -20.23 -15.30 25.53
N ILE A 401 -19.96 -14.05 25.16
CA ILE A 401 -18.67 -13.35 25.32
C ILE A 401 -18.90 -12.03 26.05
N CYS A 402 -18.01 -11.69 26.98
CA CYS A 402 -17.98 -10.41 27.68
C CYS A 402 -16.73 -9.62 27.29
N LEU A 403 -16.91 -8.38 26.83
CA LEU A 403 -15.84 -7.43 26.55
C LEU A 403 -15.74 -6.39 27.66
N THR A 404 -14.52 -6.16 28.12
CA THR A 404 -14.17 -5.21 29.17
C THR A 404 -13.14 -4.22 28.62
N TYR A 405 -13.50 -2.95 28.52
CA TYR A 405 -12.64 -1.90 28.00
C TYR A 405 -12.04 -1.07 29.14
N GLY A 406 -10.72 -1.06 29.27
CA GLY A 406 -9.99 -0.18 30.19
C GLY A 406 -9.64 1.15 29.53
N MET A 407 -10.12 2.27 30.09
CA MET A 407 -9.90 3.63 29.57
C MET A 407 -8.77 4.36 30.31
N PRO A 408 -7.98 5.24 29.63
CA PRO A 408 -7.00 6.09 30.28
C PRO A 408 -7.62 7.23 31.09
N ASN A 409 -6.93 7.63 32.15
CA ASN A 409 -7.31 8.76 32.98
C ASN A 409 -6.70 10.08 32.44
N LEU A 410 -7.47 10.82 31.63
CA LEU A 410 -7.04 12.10 31.03
C LEU A 410 -7.07 13.30 32.00
N SER A 411 -7.77 13.17 33.14
CA SER A 411 -7.96 14.25 34.11
C SER A 411 -6.77 14.46 35.06
N GLU A 412 -6.02 13.41 35.41
CA GLU A 412 -4.86 13.54 36.31
C GLU A 412 -3.55 13.88 35.59
N SER A 413 -3.39 13.47 34.32
CA SER A 413 -2.17 13.67 33.53
C SER A 413 -1.98 15.10 32.98
N THR A 414 -2.99 15.96 33.10
CA THR A 414 -2.94 17.38 32.66
C THR A 414 -2.76 18.37 33.81
N GLY A 415 -2.73 17.92 35.07
CA GLY A 415 -2.56 18.79 36.24
C GLY A 415 -3.71 19.78 36.47
N GLN A 416 -4.85 19.61 35.80
CA GLN A 416 -6.06 20.42 36.00
C GLN A 416 -7.14 19.56 36.66
N GLY A 417 -7.02 19.39 37.97
CA GLY A 417 -8.10 18.83 38.78
C GLY A 417 -9.32 19.76 38.73
N LYS A 418 -10.36 19.34 38.02
CA LYS A 418 -11.73 19.62 38.43
C LYS A 418 -12.29 18.33 38.99
N GLU A 419 -12.73 18.39 40.24
CA GLU A 419 -13.52 17.33 40.86
C GLU A 419 -14.81 17.18 40.05
N GLU A 420 -14.87 16.14 39.23
CA GLU A 420 -16.15 15.65 38.71
C GLU A 420 -16.71 14.68 39.76
N GLU A 421 -17.77 15.13 40.44
CA GLU A 421 -18.68 14.30 41.21
C GLU A 421 -19.44 13.36 40.24
N ASP A 422 -18.88 12.20 39.92
CA ASP A 422 -19.59 10.92 39.94
C ASP A 422 -18.60 9.77 39.73
N GLY A 423 -18.76 8.69 40.47
CA GLY A 423 -17.93 7.48 40.41
C GLY A 423 -18.18 6.65 39.15
N GLY A 424 -18.01 7.24 37.97
CA GLY A 424 -18.12 6.54 36.70
C GLY A 424 -16.99 5.53 36.55
N SER A 425 -17.33 4.24 36.48
CA SER A 425 -16.36 3.16 36.30
C SER A 425 -15.46 3.44 35.09
N ARG A 426 -14.13 3.49 35.31
CA ARG A 426 -13.09 3.62 34.27
C ARG A 426 -13.04 2.43 33.28
N VAL A 427 -13.92 1.46 33.53
CA VAL A 427 -14.05 0.21 32.81
C VAL A 427 -15.47 0.12 32.26
N LEU A 428 -15.59 -0.10 30.95
CA LEU A 428 -16.87 -0.35 30.27
C LEU A 428 -16.99 -1.83 29.97
N GLN A 429 -18.01 -2.48 30.52
CA GLN A 429 -18.25 -3.92 30.35
C GLN A 429 -19.54 -4.16 29.55
N ILE A 430 -19.46 -4.95 28.48
CA ILE A 430 -20.60 -5.30 27.62
C ILE A 430 -20.54 -6.81 27.31
N SER A 431 -21.63 -7.52 27.57
CA SER A 431 -21.78 -8.96 27.27
C SER A 431 -22.73 -9.17 26.10
N GLY A 432 -22.50 -10.21 25.29
CA GLY A 432 -23.43 -10.65 24.25
C GLY A 432 -23.00 -11.94 23.56
N ALA A 433 -23.92 -12.51 22.75
CA ALA A 433 -23.70 -13.79 22.08
C ALA A 433 -22.56 -13.79 21.06
N ASP A 434 -22.38 -12.68 20.33
CA ASP A 434 -21.39 -12.50 19.27
C ASP A 434 -20.87 -11.05 19.25
N PHE A 435 -19.67 -10.83 18.71
CA PHE A 435 -19.04 -9.51 18.59
C PHE A 435 -19.90 -8.47 17.87
N THR A 436 -20.63 -8.87 16.82
CA THR A 436 -21.57 -7.98 16.09
C THR A 436 -22.74 -7.50 16.97
N ARG A 437 -23.18 -8.33 17.93
CA ARG A 437 -24.25 -7.97 18.86
C ARG A 437 -23.72 -7.07 19.98
N ILE A 438 -22.49 -7.32 20.42
CA ILE A 438 -21.77 -6.47 21.39
C ILE A 438 -21.54 -5.08 20.79
N GLU A 439 -21.07 -4.97 19.54
CA GLU A 439 -20.94 -3.71 18.81
C GLU A 439 -22.27 -2.97 18.69
N LYS A 440 -23.35 -3.68 18.31
CA LYS A 440 -24.68 -3.07 18.21
C LYS A 440 -25.21 -2.55 19.55
N MET A 441 -24.93 -3.25 20.66
CA MET A 441 -25.30 -2.81 22.00
C MET A 441 -24.42 -1.66 22.49
N TYR A 442 -23.13 -1.65 22.13
CA TYR A 442 -22.25 -0.51 22.34
C TYR A 442 -22.77 0.72 21.58
N ASP A 443 -23.09 0.60 20.29
CA ASP A 443 -23.62 1.67 19.44
C ASP A 443 -24.99 2.21 19.91
N GLN A 444 -25.78 1.37 20.59
CA GLN A 444 -27.08 1.76 21.15
C GLN A 444 -26.95 2.44 22.52
N SER A 445 -25.88 2.16 23.25
CA SER A 445 -25.66 2.65 24.63
C SER A 445 -24.68 3.82 24.71
N GLN A 446 -23.81 3.99 23.71
CA GLN A 446 -22.76 5.00 23.70
C GLN A 446 -22.90 5.93 22.49
N GLU A 447 -22.77 7.24 22.71
CA GLU A 447 -22.82 8.22 21.61
C GLU A 447 -21.53 8.29 20.79
N LYS A 448 -20.43 7.69 21.29
CA LYS A 448 -19.09 7.75 20.71
C LYS A 448 -18.64 6.39 20.18
N LEU A 449 -18.26 6.33 18.91
CA LEU A 449 -17.65 5.19 18.23
C LEU A 449 -16.33 4.78 18.89
N LEU A 450 -16.09 3.48 19.03
CA LEU A 450 -14.87 2.93 19.63
C LEU A 450 -13.68 2.99 18.65
N ASP A 451 -12.50 3.38 19.13
CA ASP A 451 -11.24 3.41 18.36
C ASP A 451 -10.15 2.62 19.10
N MET A 452 -9.86 1.41 18.63
CA MET A 452 -8.89 0.48 19.24
C MET A 452 -7.41 0.82 18.96
N GLY A 453 -7.12 2.00 18.42
CA GLY A 453 -5.78 2.46 18.00
C GLY A 453 -4.69 2.51 19.06
N HIS A 454 -5.09 2.53 20.32
CA HIS A 454 -4.22 2.76 21.46
C HIS A 454 -4.14 1.56 22.40
N LEU A 455 -4.62 0.40 21.94
CA LEU A 455 -4.63 -0.83 22.71
C LEU A 455 -3.18 -1.30 22.98
N GLN A 456 -2.82 -1.47 24.25
CA GLN A 456 -1.48 -1.87 24.68
C GLN A 456 -1.45 -3.26 25.32
N VAL A 457 -2.57 -3.70 25.89
CA VAL A 457 -2.67 -5.02 26.55
C VAL A 457 -4.00 -5.70 26.21
N LEU A 458 -3.91 -6.98 25.84
CA LEU A 458 -5.05 -7.90 25.70
C LEU A 458 -4.99 -8.96 26.80
N VAL A 459 -6.06 -9.09 27.57
CA VAL A 459 -6.21 -10.12 28.59
C VAL A 459 -7.35 -11.06 28.17
N MET A 460 -7.05 -12.34 28.00
CA MET A 460 -8.03 -13.37 27.68
C MET A 460 -8.33 -14.23 28.90
N GLY A 461 -9.61 -14.42 29.19
CA GLY A 461 -10.06 -15.35 30.21
C GLY A 461 -9.64 -16.79 29.87
N ARG A 462 -9.16 -17.52 30.87
CA ARG A 462 -8.70 -18.91 30.76
C ARG A 462 -9.74 -19.83 30.13
N THR A 463 -11.01 -19.61 30.47
CA THR A 463 -12.15 -20.36 29.91
C THR A 463 -12.28 -20.19 28.39
N LEU A 464 -11.96 -19.02 27.82
CA LEU A 464 -11.99 -18.79 26.36
C LEU A 464 -10.83 -19.47 25.62
N VAL A 465 -9.68 -19.56 26.28
CA VAL A 465 -8.49 -20.24 25.74
C VAL A 465 -8.73 -21.75 25.72
N GLU A 466 -9.23 -22.31 26.81
CA GLU A 466 -9.54 -23.75 26.95
C GLU A 466 -10.68 -24.20 26.02
N ASP A 467 -11.72 -23.38 25.83
CA ASP A 467 -12.87 -23.67 24.97
C ASP A 467 -12.58 -23.47 23.46
N GLY A 468 -11.39 -23.00 23.09
CA GLY A 468 -11.04 -22.75 21.68
C GLY A 468 -11.67 -21.49 21.06
N ARG A 469 -12.41 -20.70 21.85
CA ARG A 469 -13.09 -19.45 21.45
C ARG A 469 -12.11 -18.29 21.18
N TRP A 470 -10.85 -18.43 21.58
CA TRP A 470 -9.74 -17.54 21.20
C TRP A 470 -9.66 -17.28 19.68
N ARG A 471 -10.09 -18.23 18.83
CA ARG A 471 -10.13 -18.02 17.37
C ARG A 471 -11.01 -16.85 16.98
N MET A 472 -12.18 -16.74 17.62
CA MET A 472 -13.16 -15.68 17.37
C MET A 472 -12.61 -14.32 17.83
N VAL A 473 -11.90 -14.29 18.96
CA VAL A 473 -11.22 -13.10 19.47
C VAL A 473 -10.15 -12.62 18.49
N LEU A 474 -9.33 -13.53 17.97
CA LEU A 474 -8.32 -13.19 16.97
C LEU A 474 -8.94 -12.76 15.63
N ASP A 475 -10.05 -13.37 15.22
CA ASP A 475 -10.75 -12.95 13.99
C ASP A 475 -11.41 -11.58 14.14
N TYR A 476 -11.90 -11.26 15.33
CA TYR A 476 -12.40 -9.92 15.69
C TYR A 476 -11.27 -8.87 15.67
N LEU A 477 -10.18 -9.11 16.39
CA LEU A 477 -9.03 -8.19 16.45
C LEU A 477 -8.33 -8.01 15.09
N LYS A 478 -8.43 -9.00 14.21
CA LYS A 478 -7.96 -8.90 12.83
C LYS A 478 -8.82 -7.98 11.96
N GLN A 479 -10.13 -7.93 12.21
CA GLN A 479 -11.05 -7.04 11.50
C GLN A 479 -10.88 -5.59 11.96
N GLU A 480 -10.39 -5.39 13.19
CA GLU A 480 -10.09 -4.09 13.76
C GLU A 480 -8.75 -3.53 13.25
N ILE A 481 -8.85 -2.52 12.38
CA ILE A 481 -7.72 -1.94 11.62
C ILE A 481 -6.70 -1.21 12.51
N PHE A 482 -7.10 -0.87 13.74
CA PHE A 482 -6.36 0.01 14.64
C PHE A 482 -5.56 -0.73 15.73
N VAL A 483 -5.74 -2.05 15.90
CA VAL A 483 -5.01 -2.81 16.93
C VAL A 483 -3.55 -3.02 16.51
N GLY A 484 -2.60 -2.57 17.33
CA GLY A 484 -1.17 -2.85 17.15
C GLY A 484 -0.87 -4.34 17.34
N GLU A 485 -0.01 -4.92 16.51
CA GLU A 485 0.37 -6.34 16.66
C GLU A 485 1.46 -6.59 17.71
N ASP A 486 2.11 -5.51 18.18
CA ASP A 486 3.03 -5.47 19.32
C ASP A 486 2.32 -5.53 20.67
N LEU A 487 0.98 -5.57 20.64
CA LEU A 487 0.10 -5.85 21.76
C LEU A 487 0.53 -7.11 22.52
N TYR A 488 0.78 -6.95 23.82
CA TYR A 488 1.05 -8.07 24.70
C TYR A 488 -0.23 -8.81 25.05
N VAL A 489 -0.19 -10.13 24.96
CA VAL A 489 -1.36 -10.99 25.21
C VAL A 489 -1.11 -11.85 26.44
N PHE A 490 -2.09 -11.82 27.35
CA PHE A 490 -2.05 -12.51 28.63
C PHE A 490 -3.28 -13.39 28.83
N GLU A 491 -3.13 -14.40 29.69
CA GLU A 491 -4.21 -15.24 30.19
C GLU A 491 -4.52 -14.88 31.65
N ALA A 492 -5.80 -14.79 32.03
CA ALA A 492 -6.21 -14.55 33.40
C ALA A 492 -7.40 -15.46 33.80
N GLU A 493 -7.62 -15.67 35.09
CA GLU A 493 -8.83 -16.38 35.56
C GLU A 493 -10.10 -15.56 35.33
N ASP A 494 -10.01 -14.24 35.49
CA ASP A 494 -11.06 -13.26 35.18
C ASP A 494 -10.38 -12.00 34.58
N ALA A 495 -10.57 -11.75 33.28
CA ALA A 495 -9.96 -10.60 32.62
C ALA A 495 -10.58 -9.27 33.08
N GLY A 496 -11.86 -9.27 33.47
CA GLY A 496 -12.56 -8.14 34.06
C GLY A 496 -11.96 -7.71 35.40
N GLU A 497 -11.61 -8.65 36.27
CA GLU A 497 -10.96 -8.37 37.55
C GLU A 497 -9.57 -7.75 37.37
N ILE A 498 -8.79 -8.26 36.40
CA ILE A 498 -7.47 -7.70 36.06
C ILE A 498 -7.57 -6.27 35.56
N LEU A 499 -8.55 -5.96 34.71
CA LEU A 499 -8.72 -4.60 34.18
C LEU A 499 -9.30 -3.61 35.19
N ASN A 500 -10.00 -4.09 36.22
CA ASN A 500 -10.46 -3.29 37.35
C ASN A 500 -9.38 -3.08 38.43
N TRP A 501 -8.20 -3.70 38.32
CA TRP A 501 -7.11 -3.52 39.29
C TRP A 501 -6.47 -2.12 39.21
N HIS A 502 -6.00 -1.64 40.35
CA HIS A 502 -5.38 -0.32 40.51
C HIS A 502 -4.03 -0.41 41.24
N GLY A 503 -3.02 0.24 40.70
CA GLY A 503 -1.71 0.38 41.36
C GLY A 503 -1.68 1.52 42.38
N GLU A 504 -0.65 1.55 43.24
CA GLU A 504 -0.46 2.59 44.27
C GLU A 504 -0.39 4.02 43.69
N ASP A 505 0.02 4.17 42.42
CA ASP A 505 0.09 5.44 41.69
C ASP A 505 -1.16 5.75 40.83
N ASN A 506 -2.30 5.08 41.08
CA ASN A 506 -3.53 5.20 40.28
C ASN A 506 -3.37 4.78 38.79
N SER A 507 -2.30 4.03 38.49
CA SER A 507 -1.99 3.54 37.13
C SER A 507 -2.97 2.45 36.68
N SER A 508 -3.31 2.47 35.39
CA SER A 508 -4.16 1.43 34.81
C SER A 508 -3.43 0.10 34.70
N ALA A 509 -4.16 -1.02 34.74
CA ALA A 509 -3.58 -2.36 34.57
C ALA A 509 -2.72 -2.48 33.29
N GLY A 510 -3.13 -1.82 32.20
CA GLY A 510 -2.37 -1.77 30.94
C GLY A 510 -1.01 -1.09 31.07
N GLU A 511 -0.94 0.06 31.73
CA GLU A 511 0.31 0.80 31.98
C GLU A 511 1.25 0.05 32.93
N TYR A 512 0.68 -0.52 34.00
CA TYR A 512 1.46 -1.26 35.00
C TYR A 512 2.09 -2.54 34.42
N ILE A 513 1.30 -3.34 33.68
CA ILE A 513 1.78 -4.56 33.02
C ILE A 513 2.86 -4.23 32.00
N THR A 514 2.66 -3.19 31.19
CA THR A 514 3.66 -2.74 30.20
C THR A 514 4.95 -2.26 30.87
N GLY A 515 4.84 -1.55 32.01
CA GLY A 515 5.97 -1.13 32.83
C GLY A 515 6.77 -2.31 33.43
N LEU A 516 6.07 -3.33 33.93
CA LEU A 516 6.70 -4.54 34.48
C LEU A 516 7.51 -5.31 33.43
N ILE A 517 6.98 -5.48 32.22
CA ILE A 517 7.68 -6.15 31.12
C ILE A 517 8.94 -5.37 30.74
N ARG A 518 8.83 -4.05 30.54
CA ARG A 518 9.98 -3.20 30.17
C ARG A 518 11.10 -3.25 31.20
N ASN A 519 10.77 -3.29 32.49
CA ASN A 519 11.77 -3.32 33.56
C ASN A 519 12.41 -4.71 33.76
N ARG A 520 11.69 -5.81 33.55
CA ARG A 520 12.22 -7.19 33.73
C ARG A 520 12.94 -7.75 32.49
N MET A 521 12.73 -7.19 31.30
CA MET A 521 13.45 -7.58 30.07
C MET A 521 14.97 -7.30 30.13
N SER A 522 15.46 -6.48 31.08
CA SER A 522 16.90 -6.32 31.33
C SER A 522 17.52 -7.43 32.20
N GLY A 523 16.71 -8.30 32.84
CA GLY A 523 17.18 -9.30 33.81
C GLY A 523 16.93 -10.77 33.43
N GLY A 524 16.17 -11.05 32.37
CA GLY A 524 15.87 -12.41 31.89
C GLY A 524 14.71 -13.11 32.61
N ASN A 525 13.95 -13.93 31.87
CA ASN A 525 12.87 -14.85 32.27
C ASN A 525 11.39 -14.42 32.13
N ILE A 526 11.01 -13.54 31.20
CA ILE A 526 9.61 -13.50 30.73
C ILE A 526 9.60 -13.54 29.20
N THR A 527 9.10 -14.64 28.63
CA THR A 527 8.77 -14.74 27.21
C THR A 527 7.42 -14.07 27.00
N ALA A 528 7.43 -12.76 26.76
CA ALA A 528 6.22 -12.02 26.43
C ALA A 528 5.69 -12.49 25.07
N VAL A 529 4.44 -12.92 25.01
CA VAL A 529 3.78 -13.33 23.76
C VAL A 529 3.05 -12.13 23.17
N THR A 530 3.29 -11.86 21.90
CA THR A 530 2.64 -10.75 21.18
C THR A 530 1.51 -11.25 20.29
N LEU A 531 0.56 -10.37 19.96
CA LEU A 531 -0.53 -10.67 19.03
C LEU A 531 0.01 -11.13 17.66
N ARG A 532 1.16 -10.60 17.23
CA ARG A 532 1.88 -11.04 16.03
C ARG A 532 2.23 -12.53 16.03
N GLU A 533 2.74 -13.03 17.15
CA GLU A 533 3.15 -14.43 17.28
C GLU A 533 1.94 -15.37 17.31
N LEU A 534 0.83 -14.93 17.93
CA LEU A 534 -0.42 -15.69 17.96
C LEU A 534 -1.07 -15.79 16.58
N PHE A 535 -1.05 -14.70 15.80
CA PHE A 535 -1.50 -14.76 14.41
C PHE A 535 -0.65 -15.73 13.58
N TYR A 536 0.67 -15.69 13.73
CA TYR A 536 1.57 -16.60 13.03
C TYR A 536 1.25 -18.08 13.29
N GLU A 537 1.09 -18.47 14.55
CA GLU A 537 0.78 -19.86 14.91
C GLU A 537 -0.65 -20.28 14.53
N LYS A 538 -1.62 -19.34 14.58
CA LYS A 538 -2.97 -19.59 14.05
C LYS A 538 -2.95 -19.92 12.56
N TYR A 539 -2.19 -19.17 11.75
CA TYR A 539 -2.13 -19.42 10.30
C TYR A 539 -1.35 -20.68 9.94
N LYS A 540 -0.29 -20.99 10.69
CA LYS A 540 0.61 -22.11 10.40
C LYS A 540 0.03 -23.45 10.81
N GLU A 541 -0.50 -23.56 12.04
CA GLU A 541 -0.93 -24.84 12.62
C GLU A 541 -2.34 -24.82 13.21
N ASP A 542 -3.06 -23.70 13.15
CA ASP A 542 -4.34 -23.47 13.85
C ASP A 542 -4.26 -23.74 15.36
N LYS A 543 -3.14 -23.28 15.96
CA LYS A 543 -2.84 -23.44 17.39
C LYS A 543 -2.61 -22.09 18.06
N ILE A 544 -2.81 -22.06 19.38
CA ILE A 544 -2.48 -20.93 20.23
C ILE A 544 -1.17 -21.20 20.98
N LEU A 545 -0.29 -20.19 21.05
CA LEU A 545 0.90 -20.25 21.90
C LEU A 545 0.50 -20.27 23.36
N ARG A 546 1.34 -20.89 24.21
CA ARG A 546 1.15 -20.83 25.65
C ARG A 546 1.34 -19.38 26.12
N LEU A 547 0.28 -18.81 26.70
CA LEU A 547 0.26 -17.41 27.11
C LEU A 547 0.81 -17.25 28.53
N PRO A 548 1.49 -16.12 28.83
CA PRO A 548 1.83 -15.75 30.19
C PRO A 548 0.55 -15.48 31.01
N ILE A 549 0.55 -15.95 32.25
CA ILE A 549 -0.61 -15.87 33.15
C ILE A 549 -0.48 -14.64 34.04
N VAL A 550 -1.53 -13.83 34.15
CA VAL A 550 -1.60 -12.66 35.04
C VAL A 550 -2.57 -12.95 36.17
N LYS A 551 -2.12 -12.73 37.42
CA LYS A 551 -2.94 -12.91 38.63
C LYS A 551 -2.69 -11.79 39.63
N ILE A 552 -3.69 -11.53 40.46
CA ILE A 552 -3.57 -10.64 41.62
C ILE A 552 -3.20 -11.49 42.83
N ARG A 553 -2.03 -11.26 43.44
CA ARG A 553 -1.63 -11.85 44.72
C ARG A 553 -1.30 -10.75 45.70
N ASN A 554 -1.91 -10.80 46.89
CA ASN A 554 -1.69 -9.83 47.98
C ASN A 554 -1.84 -8.35 47.55
N GLY A 555 -2.75 -8.07 46.60
CA GLY A 555 -2.98 -6.71 46.09
C GLY A 555 -2.03 -6.25 44.99
N SER A 556 -1.01 -7.04 44.61
CA SER A 556 -0.10 -6.74 43.49
C SER A 556 -0.35 -7.64 42.28
N LEU A 557 -0.25 -7.07 41.07
CA LEU A 557 -0.28 -7.82 39.80
C LEU A 557 1.03 -8.58 39.59
N GLU A 558 0.95 -9.90 39.49
CA GLU A 558 2.05 -10.81 39.18
C GLU A 558 1.86 -11.45 37.80
N VAL A 559 2.97 -11.65 37.08
CA VAL A 559 3.03 -12.35 35.79
C VAL A 559 3.82 -13.63 35.96
N GLU A 560 3.20 -14.77 35.70
CA GLU A 560 3.78 -16.12 35.71
C GLU A 560 3.87 -16.67 34.26
N VAL A 561 4.84 -17.56 33.98
CA VAL A 561 5.05 -18.20 32.66
C VAL A 561 4.73 -19.69 32.73
#